data_AF-A0A942KUU4-F1
#
_entry.id   AF-A0A942KUU4-F1
#
_cell.length_a   1.000
_cell.length_b   1.000
_cell.length_c   1.000
_cell.angle_alpha   90.00
_cell.angle_beta   90.00
_cell.angle_gamma   90.00
#
_symmetry.space_group_name_H-M   'P 1'
#
loop_
_entity.id
_entity.type
_entity.pdbx_description
1 polymer ?
#
loop_
_entity_poly.entity_id
_entity_poly.type
_entity_poly.pdbx_seq_one_letter_code
_entity_poly.pdbx_strand_id
1 'polypeptide(L)'
;MPKRRTAEGPDEAVEVWAYQPVGTLADFGECLGLTITHRDNGKVFTGQAMLPRLVKDLSTIELQGWRVVQRLDRSTARAHSAVPERADAQLVAIGAGAIGSNVVMNTARTGIGAWTIIDDDVVLPHNTVRQSYGDAWVGAPKAHALADQVNHLFVEADATATRADVLRMEPHADKLALADLVVDFSASPAVVAHLSDRQDIKRAASIFFSPDGADLVILAEDARRTTRLDEIEAQYFLATATAPGLAGHLDAARIDRIRYANACQDLTRPLPPWQVQTLCGIAAGQLVSLVGSTALTAVIWRLDPDSGGIVPIALPISPVHRHTSVDLRIAVSKSVLTMMADLRAAAAPNETGGVLVGTFDIIRGTVNIVAALPAPPDSRQAPTYFVRGARNLRPIIEGMAAKTAGRLHYVGEWHSHPVHAAARPSRDDETVFAYLSRHLDPTDVPYAMMICGERETWLRVAWQGRVSLEGTMSHTNEQ
;
A
#
# COMPACT_ATOMS: atom_id res chain seq x y z
N MET A 1 11.33 38.35 26.84
CA MET A 1 12.01 38.07 28.11
C MET A 1 13.19 37.15 27.85
N PRO A 2 14.42 37.53 28.25
CA PRO A 2 15.58 36.66 28.09
C PRO A 2 15.46 35.43 28.98
N LYS A 3 15.70 34.25 28.41
CA LYS A 3 15.88 33.00 29.14
C LYS A 3 17.35 32.81 29.43
N ARG A 4 17.68 32.74 30.72
CA ARG A 4 19.02 32.44 31.22
C ARG A 4 18.93 31.17 32.05
N ARG A 5 19.92 30.30 31.94
CA ARG A 5 20.02 29.08 32.78
C ARG A 5 20.31 29.41 34.24
N THR A 6 20.96 30.54 34.50
CA THR A 6 21.20 31.09 35.84
C THR A 6 20.95 32.60 35.80
N ALA A 7 20.62 33.23 36.93
CA ALA A 7 20.24 34.65 36.97
C ALA A 7 21.30 35.62 36.39
N GLU A 8 22.58 35.28 36.58
CA GLU A 8 23.73 36.04 36.06
C GLU A 8 24.35 35.43 34.79
N GLY A 9 23.77 34.36 34.25
CA GLY A 9 24.24 33.73 33.02
C GLY A 9 23.94 34.56 31.77
N PRO A 10 24.60 34.29 30.64
CA PRO A 10 24.27 34.92 29.38
C PRO A 10 22.84 34.54 28.94
N ASP A 11 22.23 35.41 28.13
CA ASP A 11 20.94 35.12 27.50
C ASP A 11 21.10 33.93 26.54
N GLU A 12 20.40 32.83 26.80
CA GLU A 12 20.45 31.61 25.98
C GLU A 12 19.36 31.59 24.90
N ALA A 13 18.21 32.21 25.18
CA ALA A 13 17.10 32.35 24.23
C ALA A 13 16.22 33.56 24.59
N VAL A 14 15.38 34.02 23.66
CA VAL A 14 14.38 35.06 23.91
C VAL A 14 13.00 34.44 23.86
N GLU A 15 12.21 34.66 24.90
CA GLU A 15 10.80 34.27 24.94
C GLU A 15 9.90 35.48 24.72
N VAL A 16 8.94 35.34 23.82
CA VAL A 16 7.95 36.37 23.56
C VAL A 16 6.75 36.15 24.49
N TRP A 17 6.37 37.20 25.20
CA TRP A 17 5.19 37.23 26.05
C TRP A 17 4.26 38.34 25.55
N ALA A 18 2.98 38.03 25.46
CA ALA A 18 1.91 39.00 25.26
C ALA A 18 1.26 39.28 26.60
N TYR A 19 0.88 40.53 26.86
CA TYR A 19 0.20 40.91 28.10
C TYR A 19 -1.17 41.47 27.75
N GLN A 20 -2.20 40.95 28.40
CA GLN A 20 -3.56 41.43 28.25
C GLN A 20 -3.99 42.08 29.57
N PRO A 21 -4.52 43.32 29.55
CA PRO A 21 -5.04 43.93 30.76
C PRO A 21 -6.30 43.20 31.25
N VAL A 22 -6.49 43.20 32.57
CA VAL A 22 -7.74 42.71 33.17
C VAL A 22 -8.85 43.73 32.92
N GLY A 23 -9.94 43.28 32.31
CA GLY A 23 -11.09 44.14 31.97
C GLY A 23 -11.12 44.57 30.51
N THR A 24 -11.90 45.61 30.22
CA THR A 24 -12.03 46.16 28.87
C THR A 24 -10.89 47.14 28.55
N LEU A 25 -10.73 47.50 27.28
CA LEU A 25 -9.77 48.53 26.88
C LEU A 25 -10.06 49.88 27.56
N ALA A 26 -11.33 50.16 27.88
CA ALA A 26 -11.75 51.34 28.62
C ALA A 26 -11.24 51.33 30.06
N ASP A 27 -11.42 50.21 30.77
CA ASP A 27 -10.94 50.04 32.15
C ASP A 27 -9.42 50.19 32.21
N PHE A 28 -8.71 49.60 31.25
CA PHE A 28 -7.25 49.73 31.15
C PHE A 28 -6.81 51.17 30.92
N GLY A 29 -7.50 51.89 30.02
CA GLY A 29 -7.23 53.31 29.77
C GLY A 29 -7.50 54.19 31.00
N GLU A 30 -8.50 53.85 31.81
CA GLU A 30 -8.78 54.53 33.09
C GLU A 30 -7.72 54.23 34.16
N CYS A 31 -7.29 52.97 34.27
CA CYS A 31 -6.18 52.57 35.13
C CYS A 31 -4.88 53.27 34.74
N LEU A 32 -4.68 53.62 33.46
CA LEU A 32 -3.57 54.43 32.99
C LEU A 32 -3.79 55.94 33.18
N GLY A 33 -4.99 56.37 33.55
CA GLY A 33 -5.39 57.78 33.67
C GLY A 33 -5.50 58.51 32.32
N LEU A 34 -5.73 57.78 31.24
CA LEU A 34 -5.81 58.26 29.85
C LEU A 34 -7.24 58.43 29.35
N THR A 35 -8.17 57.60 29.83
CA THR A 35 -9.58 57.65 29.45
C THR A 35 -10.48 57.91 30.64
N ILE A 36 -11.73 58.27 30.36
CA ILE A 36 -12.80 58.37 31.34
C ILE A 36 -14.09 57.80 30.75
N THR A 37 -14.76 56.98 31.54
CA THR A 37 -15.99 56.29 31.20
C THR A 37 -17.12 56.90 32.01
N HIS A 38 -18.17 57.31 31.34
CA HIS A 38 -19.38 57.81 31.97
C HIS A 38 -20.59 57.01 31.48
N ARG A 39 -21.62 56.97 32.32
CA ARG A 39 -22.90 56.35 32.01
C ARG A 39 -23.93 57.44 31.81
N ASP A 40 -24.58 57.44 30.66
CA ASP A 40 -25.71 58.31 30.35
C ASP A 40 -26.87 57.49 29.80
N ASN A 41 -28.05 57.61 30.40
CA ASN A 41 -29.27 56.88 30.04
C ASN A 41 -29.08 55.36 29.79
N GLY A 42 -28.28 54.71 30.63
CA GLY A 42 -28.00 53.27 30.55
C GLY A 42 -26.97 52.87 29.47
N LYS A 43 -26.44 53.81 28.68
CA LYS A 43 -25.35 53.58 27.74
C LYS A 43 -24.02 54.00 28.36
N VAL A 44 -22.98 53.21 28.08
CA VAL A 44 -21.62 53.43 28.56
C VAL A 44 -20.82 54.09 27.44
N PHE A 45 -20.21 55.23 27.73
CA PHE A 45 -19.36 55.97 26.79
C PHE A 45 -17.98 56.16 27.40
N THR A 46 -16.95 55.73 26.68
CA THR A 46 -15.55 55.96 27.05
C THR A 46 -14.94 56.95 26.09
N GLY A 47 -14.36 58.01 26.63
CA GLY A 47 -13.64 59.04 25.86
C GLY A 47 -12.25 59.29 26.43
N GLN A 48 -11.44 60.05 25.70
CA GLN A 48 -10.16 60.53 26.20
C GLN A 48 -10.38 61.48 27.39
N ALA A 49 -9.56 61.35 28.43
CA ALA A 49 -9.61 62.26 29.57
C ALA A 49 -9.18 63.67 29.12
N MET A 50 -9.94 64.71 29.47
CA MET A 50 -9.59 66.10 29.14
C MET A 50 -8.30 66.58 29.80
N LEU A 51 -7.95 66.01 30.96
CA LEU A 51 -6.70 66.25 31.68
C LEU A 51 -6.10 64.89 32.09
N PRO A 52 -5.37 64.21 31.18
CA PRO A 52 -4.80 62.90 31.47
C PRO A 52 -3.86 62.97 32.67
N ARG A 53 -4.05 62.08 33.65
CA ARG A 53 -3.18 61.96 34.82
C ARG A 53 -2.58 60.56 34.83
N LEU A 54 -1.46 60.42 34.14
CA LEU A 54 -0.73 59.16 34.10
C LEU A 54 -0.45 58.65 35.52
N VAL A 55 -0.85 57.41 35.78
CA VAL A 55 -0.57 56.74 37.06
C VAL A 55 0.93 56.54 37.19
N LYS A 56 1.48 56.94 38.35
CA LYS A 56 2.92 56.85 38.63
C LYS A 56 3.35 55.43 39.03
N ASP A 57 2.47 54.70 39.69
CA ASP A 57 2.71 53.33 40.13
C ASP A 57 1.96 52.33 39.25
N LEU A 58 2.64 51.84 38.22
CA LEU A 58 2.09 50.87 37.28
C LEU A 58 1.90 49.47 37.89
N SER A 59 2.45 49.19 39.08
CA SER A 59 2.28 47.88 39.73
C SER A 59 0.84 47.60 40.17
N THR A 60 0.02 48.64 40.23
CA THR A 60 -1.41 48.57 40.52
C THR A 60 -2.26 48.09 39.32
N ILE A 61 -1.68 48.04 38.12
CA ILE A 61 -2.37 47.62 36.89
C ILE A 61 -2.10 46.15 36.64
N GLU A 62 -3.12 45.32 36.86
CA GLU A 62 -3.02 43.88 36.67
C GLU A 62 -3.00 43.50 35.18
N LEU A 63 -1.99 42.73 34.79
CA LEU A 63 -1.83 42.20 33.44
C LEU A 63 -1.76 40.67 33.47
N GLN A 64 -2.57 40.02 32.64
CA GLN A 64 -2.45 38.59 32.38
C GLN A 64 -1.37 38.35 31.33
N GLY A 65 -0.33 37.62 31.73
CA GLY A 65 0.76 37.21 30.84
C GLY A 65 0.39 35.96 30.05
N TRP A 66 0.54 36.04 28.74
CA TRP A 66 0.36 34.95 27.79
C TRP A 66 1.69 34.63 27.14
N ARG A 67 2.11 33.37 27.24
CA ARG A 67 3.28 32.89 26.51
C ARG A 67 2.93 32.80 25.03
N VAL A 68 3.66 33.52 24.18
CA VAL A 68 3.51 33.39 22.74
C VAL A 68 4.28 32.16 22.29
N VAL A 69 3.56 31.19 21.73
CA VAL A 69 4.13 29.97 21.16
C VAL A 69 3.85 29.95 19.66
N GLN A 70 4.80 29.45 18.89
CA GLN A 70 4.60 29.24 17.46
C GLN A 70 3.62 28.07 17.26
N ARG A 71 2.64 28.25 16.37
CA ARG A 71 1.79 27.15 15.93
C ARG A 71 2.64 26.14 15.17
N LEU A 72 2.31 24.86 15.32
CA LEU A 72 3.03 23.81 14.64
C LEU A 72 2.79 23.91 13.13
N ASP A 73 3.87 24.00 12.38
CA ASP A 73 3.89 23.85 10.93
C ASP A 73 4.51 22.48 10.57
N ARG A 74 4.41 22.08 9.31
CA ARG A 74 4.95 20.78 8.86
C ARG A 74 6.46 20.66 9.08
N SER A 75 7.20 21.74 8.87
CA SER A 75 8.66 21.74 9.02
C SER A 75 9.07 21.46 10.47
N THR A 76 8.39 22.09 11.40
CA THR A 76 8.58 21.95 12.84
C THR A 76 8.10 20.58 13.32
N ALA A 77 7.01 20.05 12.74
CA ALA A 77 6.54 18.70 13.02
C ALA A 77 7.57 17.62 12.62
N ARG A 78 8.23 17.77 11.46
CA ARG A 78 9.33 16.89 11.04
C ARG A 78 10.48 16.89 12.05
N ALA A 79 10.89 18.08 12.50
CA ALA A 79 11.94 18.26 13.49
C ALA A 79 11.59 17.58 14.83
N HIS A 80 10.34 17.72 15.31
CA HIS A 80 9.88 17.07 16.54
C HIS A 80 9.72 15.55 16.42
N SER A 81 9.47 15.05 15.21
CA SER A 81 9.26 13.63 14.95
C SER A 81 10.55 12.87 14.60
N ALA A 82 11.70 13.55 14.66
CA ALA A 82 13.00 13.02 14.20
C ALA A 82 12.96 12.48 12.76
N VAL A 83 12.11 13.07 11.92
CA VAL A 83 11.99 12.72 10.51
C VAL A 83 12.91 13.65 9.71
N PRO A 84 13.80 13.12 8.85
CA PRO A 84 14.66 13.95 8.02
C PRO A 84 13.86 14.93 7.18
N GLU A 85 14.42 16.11 6.93
CA GLU A 85 13.82 17.06 5.99
C GLU A 85 13.77 16.41 4.60
N ARG A 86 12.57 16.39 4.02
CA ARG A 86 12.26 15.78 2.72
C ARG A 86 11.39 16.73 1.94
N ALA A 87 11.45 16.63 0.61
CA ALA A 87 10.50 17.31 -0.26
C ALA A 87 9.06 16.95 0.13
N ASP A 88 8.14 17.90 0.03
CA ASP A 88 6.73 17.68 0.29
C ASP A 88 6.13 16.76 -0.78
N ALA A 89 6.25 15.46 -0.55
CA ALA A 89 5.72 14.44 -1.44
C ALA A 89 4.20 14.60 -1.57
N GLN A 90 3.70 14.53 -2.79
CA GLN A 90 2.27 14.49 -3.05
C GLN A 90 1.81 13.04 -2.91
N LEU A 91 0.95 12.77 -1.92
CA LEU A 91 0.49 11.43 -1.60
C LEU A 91 -1.00 11.29 -1.88
N VAL A 92 -1.40 10.14 -2.43
CA VAL A 92 -2.82 9.77 -2.55
C VAL A 92 -3.09 8.58 -1.64
N ALA A 93 -4.13 8.66 -0.83
CA ALA A 93 -4.67 7.54 -0.06
C ALA A 93 -5.98 7.08 -0.70
N ILE A 94 -6.03 5.83 -1.16
CA ILE A 94 -7.27 5.17 -1.58
C ILE A 94 -7.76 4.33 -0.41
N GLY A 95 -8.94 4.65 0.10
CA GLY A 95 -9.50 4.02 1.29
C GLY A 95 -9.14 4.80 2.56
N ALA A 96 -10.16 5.24 3.27
CA ALA A 96 -10.10 5.97 4.53
C ALA A 96 -10.73 5.15 5.67
N GLY A 97 -10.62 3.82 5.58
CA GLY A 97 -11.04 2.86 6.60
C GLY A 97 -10.01 2.69 7.74
N ALA A 98 -10.02 1.54 8.42
CA ALA A 98 -9.20 1.29 9.62
C ALA A 98 -7.69 1.46 9.40
N ILE A 99 -7.15 1.01 8.27
CA ILE A 99 -5.74 1.19 7.97
C ILE A 99 -5.50 2.61 7.47
N GLY A 100 -6.17 3.00 6.39
CA GLY A 100 -5.97 4.29 5.74
C GLY A 100 -6.11 5.48 6.70
N SER A 101 -7.17 5.53 7.52
CA SER A 101 -7.38 6.64 8.45
C SER A 101 -6.26 6.76 9.49
N ASN A 102 -5.84 5.64 10.08
CA ASN A 102 -4.80 5.65 11.12
C ASN A 102 -3.41 5.90 10.52
N VAL A 103 -3.08 5.27 9.38
CA VAL A 103 -1.79 5.46 8.71
C VAL A 103 -1.64 6.89 8.21
N VAL A 104 -2.65 7.45 7.55
CA VAL A 104 -2.66 8.86 7.10
C VAL A 104 -2.50 9.79 8.29
N MET A 105 -3.27 9.63 9.37
CA MET A 105 -3.12 10.50 10.55
C MET A 105 -1.74 10.38 11.21
N ASN A 106 -1.20 9.17 11.33
CA ASN A 106 0.11 8.96 11.94
C ASN A 106 1.24 9.55 11.09
N THR A 107 1.16 9.40 9.76
CA THR A 107 2.17 9.96 8.85
C THR A 107 2.04 11.47 8.69
N ALA A 108 0.82 12.00 8.58
CA ALA A 108 0.58 13.45 8.53
C ALA A 108 1.14 14.14 9.78
N ARG A 109 0.96 13.57 10.98
CA ARG A 109 1.55 14.10 12.23
C ARG A 109 3.08 14.23 12.20
N THR A 110 3.77 13.48 11.34
CA THR A 110 5.22 13.62 11.15
C THR A 110 5.63 14.75 10.22
N GLY A 111 4.67 15.50 9.66
CA GLY A 111 4.91 16.56 8.66
C GLY A 111 5.21 16.04 7.25
N ILE A 112 4.95 14.76 6.99
CA ILE A 112 5.14 14.11 5.67
C ILE A 112 3.84 14.10 4.87
N GLY A 113 3.98 14.44 3.60
CA GLY A 113 2.94 14.29 2.59
C GLY A 113 1.95 15.44 2.56
N ALA A 114 1.69 15.99 1.38
CA ALA A 114 0.41 16.64 1.11
C ALA A 114 -0.56 15.56 0.60
N TRP A 115 -1.78 15.50 1.14
CA TRP A 115 -2.63 14.32 0.97
C TRP A 115 -3.82 14.59 0.04
N THR A 116 -4.09 13.66 -0.86
CA THR A 116 -5.40 13.53 -1.51
C THR A 116 -6.03 12.22 -1.03
N ILE A 117 -7.20 12.30 -0.40
CA ILE A 117 -7.89 11.16 0.18
C ILE A 117 -9.10 10.81 -0.69
N ILE A 118 -9.19 9.55 -1.10
CA ILE A 118 -10.26 9.02 -1.96
C ILE A 118 -10.96 7.88 -1.22
N ASP A 119 -12.25 8.05 -0.95
CA ASP A 119 -13.12 7.04 -0.32
C ASP A 119 -14.59 7.40 -0.60
N ASP A 120 -15.43 6.44 -0.98
CA ASP A 120 -16.85 6.67 -1.32
C ASP A 120 -17.81 6.48 -0.13
N ASP A 121 -17.32 5.91 0.96
CA ASP A 121 -18.09 5.47 2.09
C ASP A 121 -18.26 6.58 3.16
N VAL A 122 -19.11 6.31 4.14
CA VAL A 122 -19.44 7.19 5.26
C VAL A 122 -19.02 6.57 6.58
N VAL A 123 -18.75 7.40 7.58
CA VAL A 123 -18.41 6.93 8.93
C VAL A 123 -19.66 6.34 9.58
N LEU A 124 -19.64 5.05 9.88
CA LEU A 124 -20.70 4.36 10.62
C LEU A 124 -20.31 4.23 12.11
N PRO A 125 -21.28 4.09 13.05
CA PRO A 125 -20.98 4.06 14.48
C PRO A 125 -19.90 3.06 14.90
N HIS A 126 -19.91 1.86 14.30
CA HIS A 126 -18.93 0.81 14.60
C HIS A 126 -17.51 1.13 14.10
N ASN A 127 -17.35 2.10 13.20
CA ASN A 127 -16.03 2.51 12.71
C ASN A 127 -15.22 3.23 13.80
N THR A 128 -15.89 3.95 14.71
CA THR A 128 -15.25 4.71 15.80
C THR A 128 -14.38 3.86 16.74
N VAL A 129 -14.59 2.54 16.75
CA VAL A 129 -13.81 1.61 17.57
C VAL A 129 -12.37 1.45 17.05
N ARG A 130 -12.16 1.50 15.73
CA ARG A 130 -10.88 1.10 15.10
C ARG A 130 -10.33 2.09 14.07
N GLN A 131 -11.12 3.04 13.62
CA GLN A 131 -10.71 4.11 12.69
C GLN A 131 -10.33 5.37 13.49
N SER A 132 -9.72 6.37 12.86
CA SER A 132 -9.30 7.60 13.54
C SER A 132 -10.46 8.55 13.90
N TYR A 133 -11.69 8.18 13.53
CA TYR A 133 -12.89 9.00 13.69
C TYR A 133 -13.49 8.87 15.09
N GLY A 134 -13.94 9.99 15.64
CA GLY A 134 -14.81 10.02 16.83
C GLY A 134 -16.29 10.05 16.46
N ASP A 135 -17.16 9.98 17.48
CA ASP A 135 -18.62 10.00 17.34
C ASP A 135 -19.14 11.22 16.55
N ALA A 136 -18.49 12.38 16.69
CA ALA A 136 -18.83 13.61 15.97
C ALA A 136 -18.77 13.49 14.44
N TRP A 137 -18.09 12.47 13.92
CA TRP A 137 -17.94 12.24 12.47
C TRP A 137 -18.95 11.24 11.91
N VAL A 138 -19.76 10.58 12.75
CA VAL A 138 -20.74 9.59 12.30
C VAL A 138 -21.71 10.22 11.30
N GLY A 139 -21.87 9.57 10.14
CA GLY A 139 -22.67 10.03 9.00
C GLY A 139 -21.91 10.91 8.01
N ALA A 140 -20.72 11.41 8.35
CA ALA A 140 -19.90 12.18 7.42
C ALA A 140 -19.20 11.27 6.39
N PRO A 141 -18.95 11.76 5.15
CA PRO A 141 -18.10 11.05 4.20
C PRO A 141 -16.68 10.84 4.75
N LYS A 142 -16.16 9.61 4.71
CA LYS A 142 -14.85 9.26 5.29
C LYS A 142 -13.72 10.09 4.71
N ALA A 143 -13.68 10.25 3.38
CA ALA A 143 -12.66 11.04 2.71
C ALA A 143 -12.60 12.48 3.25
N HIS A 144 -13.77 13.10 3.46
CA HIS A 144 -13.86 14.48 3.96
C HIS A 144 -13.54 14.56 5.44
N ALA A 145 -14.01 13.60 6.25
CA ALA A 145 -13.69 13.53 7.67
C ALA A 145 -12.17 13.42 7.90
N LEU A 146 -11.49 12.55 7.15
CA LEU A 146 -10.05 12.36 7.29
C LEU A 146 -9.27 13.59 6.82
N ALA A 147 -9.66 14.20 5.69
CA ALA A 147 -9.01 15.41 5.21
C ALA A 147 -9.16 16.57 6.21
N ASP A 148 -10.34 16.73 6.81
CA ASP A 148 -10.56 17.73 7.84
C ASP A 148 -9.70 17.46 9.08
N GLN A 149 -9.61 16.22 9.55
CA GLN A 149 -8.74 15.85 10.66
C GLN A 149 -7.26 16.17 10.38
N VAL A 150 -6.77 15.92 9.16
CA VAL A 150 -5.39 16.25 8.75
C VAL A 150 -5.18 17.77 8.71
N ASN A 151 -6.13 18.52 8.14
CA ASN A 151 -6.06 19.98 8.03
C ASN A 151 -6.13 20.71 9.38
N HIS A 152 -6.49 20.02 10.46
CA HIS A 152 -6.47 20.54 11.83
C HIS A 152 -5.18 20.21 12.61
N LEU A 153 -4.20 19.54 11.99
CA LEU A 153 -2.93 19.20 12.65
C LEU A 153 -1.97 20.38 12.72
N PHE A 154 -1.86 21.15 11.63
CA PHE A 154 -0.87 22.21 11.47
C PHE A 154 -1.50 23.53 11.04
N VAL A 155 -0.70 24.59 11.02
CA VAL A 155 -1.16 25.90 10.51
C VAL A 155 -1.45 25.87 9.01
N GLU A 156 -0.80 24.99 8.25
CA GLU A 156 -1.10 24.74 6.84
C GLU A 156 -2.23 23.72 6.69
N ALA A 157 -3.11 23.94 5.70
CA ALA A 157 -4.12 22.98 5.25
C ALA A 157 -3.75 22.48 3.85
N ASP A 158 -3.45 21.19 3.73
CA ASP A 158 -2.92 20.58 2.51
C ASP A 158 -3.46 19.17 2.23
N ALA A 159 -4.50 18.76 2.96
CA ALA A 159 -5.29 17.59 2.64
C ALA A 159 -6.53 17.96 1.82
N THR A 160 -6.72 17.27 0.70
CA THR A 160 -7.94 17.37 -0.12
C THR A 160 -8.69 16.04 -0.12
N ALA A 161 -10.01 16.10 -0.24
CA ALA A 161 -10.87 14.93 -0.25
C ALA A 161 -11.60 14.78 -1.58
N THR A 162 -11.76 13.54 -2.04
CA THR A 162 -12.64 13.17 -3.15
C THR A 162 -13.52 12.02 -2.70
N ARG A 163 -14.84 12.25 -2.68
CA ARG A 163 -15.79 11.17 -2.38
C ARG A 163 -16.12 10.42 -3.66
N ALA A 164 -15.38 9.35 -3.94
CA ALA A 164 -15.55 8.56 -5.15
C ALA A 164 -15.02 7.14 -4.98
N ASP A 165 -15.59 6.21 -5.74
CA ASP A 165 -15.02 4.89 -5.99
C ASP A 165 -13.94 5.07 -7.05
N VAL A 166 -12.68 4.82 -6.69
CA VAL A 166 -11.53 5.01 -7.58
C VAL A 166 -11.65 4.24 -8.89
N LEU A 167 -12.35 3.09 -8.88
CA LEU A 167 -12.56 2.26 -10.06
C LEU A 167 -13.54 2.88 -11.07
N ARG A 168 -14.28 3.92 -10.66
CA ARG A 168 -15.33 4.59 -11.44
C ARG A 168 -15.04 6.08 -11.64
N MET A 169 -13.83 6.54 -11.32
CA MET A 169 -13.45 7.95 -11.48
C MET A 169 -13.14 8.28 -12.94
N GLU A 170 -13.60 9.46 -13.37
CA GLU A 170 -13.25 10.01 -14.68
C GLU A 170 -11.79 10.47 -14.72
N PRO A 171 -11.02 10.20 -15.78
CA PRO A 171 -9.58 10.50 -15.86
C PRO A 171 -9.22 11.96 -15.60
N HIS A 172 -10.09 12.91 -15.95
CA HIS A 172 -9.84 14.35 -15.77
C HIS A 172 -10.06 14.85 -14.33
N ALA A 173 -10.80 14.09 -13.52
CA ALA A 173 -11.06 14.43 -12.11
C ALA A 173 -10.03 13.78 -11.16
N ASP A 174 -9.18 12.92 -11.70
CA ASP A 174 -8.31 12.06 -10.94
C ASP A 174 -6.91 12.68 -10.72
N LYS A 175 -6.54 12.83 -9.44
CA LYS A 175 -5.25 13.39 -9.02
C LYS A 175 -4.14 12.34 -8.88
N LEU A 176 -4.42 11.07 -9.19
CA LEU A 176 -3.47 9.96 -9.07
C LEU A 176 -2.15 10.21 -9.84
N ALA A 177 -2.19 10.81 -11.03
CA ALA A 177 -1.01 11.07 -11.85
C ALA A 177 -0.05 12.14 -11.26
N LEU A 178 -0.57 13.02 -10.40
CA LEU A 178 0.22 14.07 -9.76
C LEU A 178 1.02 13.53 -8.57
N ALA A 179 0.53 12.47 -7.94
CA ALA A 179 1.11 11.88 -6.75
C ALA A 179 2.47 11.26 -7.00
N ASP A 180 3.41 11.51 -6.08
CA ASP A 180 4.70 10.82 -6.02
C ASP A 180 4.54 9.37 -5.56
N LEU A 181 3.51 9.10 -4.76
CA LEU A 181 3.11 7.76 -4.36
C LEU A 181 1.60 7.69 -4.15
N VAL A 182 0.98 6.73 -4.82
CA VAL A 182 -0.40 6.31 -4.57
C VAL A 182 -0.37 5.13 -3.60
N VAL A 183 -1.12 5.21 -2.51
CA VAL A 183 -1.21 4.15 -1.50
C VAL A 183 -2.64 3.63 -1.44
N ASP A 184 -2.80 2.36 -1.79
CA ASP A 184 -4.03 1.60 -1.63
C ASP A 184 -4.14 1.02 -0.20
N PHE A 185 -5.15 1.49 0.52
CA PHE A 185 -5.57 0.98 1.83
C PHE A 185 -6.95 0.31 1.77
N SER A 186 -7.51 0.12 0.57
CA SER A 186 -8.84 -0.48 0.38
C SER A 186 -8.85 -1.99 0.61
N ALA A 187 -7.67 -2.63 0.53
CA ALA A 187 -7.49 -4.08 0.49
C ALA A 187 -8.25 -4.75 -0.68
N SER A 188 -8.54 -3.99 -1.75
CA SER A 188 -9.28 -4.48 -2.90
C SER A 188 -8.35 -4.96 -4.02
N PRO A 189 -8.44 -6.25 -4.44
CA PRO A 189 -7.73 -6.74 -5.62
C PRO A 189 -8.05 -5.95 -6.89
N ALA A 190 -9.27 -5.41 -7.00
CA ALA A 190 -9.65 -4.60 -8.14
C ALA A 190 -8.93 -3.25 -8.16
N VAL A 191 -8.62 -2.66 -6.99
CA VAL A 191 -7.81 -1.44 -6.88
C VAL A 191 -6.35 -1.74 -7.19
N VAL A 192 -5.79 -2.83 -6.66
CA VAL A 192 -4.43 -3.30 -7.03
C VAL A 192 -4.30 -3.49 -8.54
N ALA A 193 -5.29 -4.15 -9.14
CA ALA A 193 -5.38 -4.34 -10.58
C ALA A 193 -5.45 -3.01 -11.35
N HIS A 194 -6.34 -2.11 -10.95
CA HIS A 194 -6.50 -0.79 -11.55
C HIS A 194 -5.17 0.01 -11.52
N LEU A 195 -4.51 0.07 -10.36
CA LEU A 195 -3.23 0.78 -10.22
C LEU A 195 -2.10 0.14 -11.04
N SER A 196 -2.11 -1.18 -11.17
CA SER A 196 -1.10 -1.91 -11.97
C SER A 196 -1.15 -1.54 -13.45
N ASP A 197 -2.36 -1.38 -14.00
CA ASP A 197 -2.58 -1.08 -15.42
C ASP A 197 -2.35 0.39 -15.79
N ARG A 198 -2.50 1.31 -14.83
CA ARG A 198 -2.26 2.74 -15.04
C ARG A 198 -0.81 3.00 -15.47
N GLN A 199 -0.61 3.80 -16.51
CA GLN A 199 0.73 4.16 -17.02
C GLN A 199 1.17 5.58 -16.63
N ASP A 200 0.22 6.40 -16.20
CA ASP A 200 0.36 7.81 -15.87
C ASP A 200 0.71 8.06 -14.39
N ILE A 201 0.50 7.08 -13.51
CA ILE A 201 0.92 7.19 -12.10
C ILE A 201 2.41 6.89 -11.94
N LYS A 202 3.08 7.69 -11.10
CA LYS A 202 4.53 7.60 -10.87
C LYS A 202 4.94 6.33 -10.13
N ARG A 203 4.17 5.94 -9.10
CA ARG A 203 4.44 4.77 -8.25
C ARG A 203 3.22 4.41 -7.41
N ALA A 204 3.03 3.12 -7.13
CA ALA A 204 1.97 2.64 -6.27
C ALA A 204 2.46 1.70 -5.15
N ALA A 205 1.71 1.68 -4.05
CA ALA A 205 1.83 0.75 -2.93
C ALA A 205 0.44 0.25 -2.51
N SER A 206 0.35 -0.97 -2.00
CA SER A 206 -0.83 -1.52 -1.32
C SER A 206 -0.45 -1.96 0.09
N ILE A 207 -1.20 -1.49 1.07
CA ILE A 207 -0.98 -1.73 2.50
C ILE A 207 -2.27 -2.24 3.11
N PHE A 208 -2.27 -3.48 3.57
CA PHE A 208 -3.46 -4.16 4.06
C PHE A 208 -3.16 -5.10 5.23
N PHE A 209 -4.20 -5.54 5.93
CA PHE A 209 -4.08 -6.58 6.94
C PHE A 209 -4.42 -7.95 6.36
N SER A 210 -3.83 -9.00 6.92
CA SER A 210 -4.30 -10.37 6.70
C SER A 210 -5.78 -10.51 7.12
N PRO A 211 -6.49 -11.53 6.63
CA PRO A 211 -7.91 -11.72 6.93
C PRO A 211 -8.24 -11.92 8.42
N ASP A 212 -7.27 -12.33 9.23
CA ASP A 212 -7.39 -12.42 10.69
C ASP A 212 -6.92 -11.17 11.44
N GLY A 213 -6.38 -10.17 10.74
CA GLY A 213 -5.85 -8.92 11.28
C GLY A 213 -4.58 -9.04 12.13
N ALA A 214 -3.91 -10.19 12.11
CA ALA A 214 -2.67 -10.41 12.85
C ALA A 214 -1.43 -9.94 12.08
N ASP A 215 -1.49 -9.89 10.75
CA ASP A 215 -0.36 -9.53 9.90
C ASP A 215 -0.64 -8.23 9.14
N LEU A 216 0.37 -7.37 9.05
CA LEU A 216 0.41 -6.22 8.15
C LEU A 216 1.21 -6.59 6.90
N VAL A 217 0.61 -6.43 5.72
CA VAL A 217 1.25 -6.65 4.42
C VAL A 217 1.51 -5.30 3.74
N ILE A 218 2.73 -5.10 3.27
CA ILE A 218 3.12 -3.92 2.48
C ILE A 218 3.74 -4.40 1.18
N LEU A 219 3.10 -4.06 0.06
CA LEU A 219 3.59 -4.29 -1.30
C LEU A 219 3.78 -2.93 -1.98
N ALA A 220 4.99 -2.59 -2.41
CA ALA A 220 5.28 -1.31 -3.05
C ALA A 220 6.21 -1.51 -4.24
N GLU A 221 5.84 -0.92 -5.37
CA GLU A 221 6.63 -0.93 -6.61
C GLU A 221 7.98 -0.22 -6.40
N ASP A 222 8.95 -0.47 -7.28
CA ASP A 222 10.11 0.41 -7.41
C ASP A 222 9.73 1.72 -8.13
N ALA A 223 10.59 2.74 -8.07
CA ALA A 223 10.30 4.05 -8.66
C ALA A 223 10.15 4.03 -10.20
N ARG A 224 10.68 3.02 -10.89
CA ARG A 224 10.50 2.84 -12.34
C ARG A 224 9.33 1.91 -12.67
N ARG A 225 8.64 1.37 -11.65
CA ARG A 225 7.53 0.43 -11.78
C ARG A 225 7.89 -0.74 -12.70
N THR A 226 9.11 -1.26 -12.54
CA THR A 226 9.63 -2.36 -13.34
C THR A 226 8.83 -3.63 -13.07
N THR A 227 8.55 -3.90 -11.79
CA THR A 227 7.58 -4.91 -11.34
C THR A 227 6.34 -4.20 -10.84
N ARG A 228 5.17 -4.53 -11.41
CA ARG A 228 3.89 -3.89 -11.09
C ARG A 228 3.24 -4.49 -9.84
N LEU A 229 2.34 -3.75 -9.20
CA LEU A 229 1.72 -4.20 -7.94
C LEU A 229 1.11 -5.60 -8.02
N ASP A 230 0.39 -5.93 -9.09
CA ASP A 230 -0.22 -7.26 -9.24
C ASP A 230 0.79 -8.38 -9.52
N GLU A 231 1.91 -8.06 -10.16
CA GLU A 231 3.05 -8.96 -10.34
C GLU A 231 3.77 -9.23 -9.01
N ILE A 232 3.81 -8.24 -8.10
CA ILE A 232 4.29 -8.40 -6.71
C ILE A 232 3.28 -9.23 -5.92
N GLU A 233 1.98 -8.96 -6.04
CA GLU A 233 0.91 -9.68 -5.34
C GLU A 233 0.88 -11.17 -5.74
N ALA A 234 1.06 -11.50 -7.02
CA ALA A 234 1.16 -12.88 -7.48
C ALA A 234 2.32 -13.64 -6.80
N GLN A 235 3.47 -12.99 -6.61
CA GLN A 235 4.62 -13.56 -5.91
C GLN A 235 4.41 -13.63 -4.39
N TYR A 236 3.66 -12.68 -3.81
CA TYR A 236 3.19 -12.78 -2.43
C TYR A 236 2.35 -14.04 -2.22
N PHE A 237 1.40 -14.35 -3.11
CA PHE A 237 0.63 -15.59 -3.01
C PHE A 237 1.53 -16.84 -3.07
N LEU A 238 2.54 -16.86 -3.95
CA LEU A 238 3.52 -17.94 -3.97
C LEU A 238 4.25 -18.09 -2.63
N ALA A 239 4.67 -16.98 -2.03
CA ALA A 239 5.34 -16.99 -0.73
C ALA A 239 4.42 -17.56 0.37
N THR A 240 3.13 -17.18 0.40
CA THR A 240 2.16 -17.73 1.36
C THR A 240 1.91 -19.23 1.18
N ALA A 241 2.03 -19.75 -0.05
CA ALA A 241 1.86 -21.17 -0.33
C ALA A 241 3.08 -22.02 0.09
N THR A 242 4.28 -21.43 0.07
CA THR A 242 5.56 -22.17 0.11
C THR A 242 6.43 -21.87 1.33
N ALA A 243 6.37 -20.67 1.90
CA ALA A 243 7.18 -20.28 3.04
C ALA A 243 6.61 -20.84 4.36
N PRO A 244 7.36 -21.65 5.13
CA PRO A 244 6.89 -22.19 6.40
C PRO A 244 6.48 -21.09 7.41
N GLY A 245 7.18 -19.96 7.40
CA GLY A 245 6.88 -18.80 8.25
C GLY A 245 5.55 -18.13 7.93
N LEU A 246 4.90 -18.43 6.80
CA LEU A 246 3.59 -17.89 6.40
C LEU A 246 2.48 -18.95 6.43
N ALA A 247 2.72 -20.10 7.05
CA ALA A 247 1.68 -21.09 7.27
C ALA A 247 0.46 -20.45 7.97
N GLY A 248 -0.74 -20.72 7.44
CA GLY A 248 -1.99 -20.20 7.99
C GLY A 248 -2.33 -18.74 7.68
N HIS A 249 -1.44 -17.98 7.02
CA HIS A 249 -1.58 -16.54 6.78
C HIS A 249 -2.92 -16.13 6.13
N LEU A 250 -3.49 -16.99 5.27
CA LEU A 250 -4.75 -16.73 4.54
C LEU A 250 -5.87 -17.70 4.91
N ASP A 251 -5.74 -18.49 5.98
CA ASP A 251 -6.74 -19.52 6.31
C ASP A 251 -8.09 -18.91 6.69
N ALA A 252 -8.08 -17.76 7.35
CA ALA A 252 -9.30 -17.03 7.70
C ALA A 252 -10.10 -16.53 6.47
N ALA A 253 -9.44 -16.23 5.34
CA ALA A 253 -10.13 -15.87 4.11
C ALA A 253 -10.91 -17.05 3.48
N ARG A 254 -10.61 -18.30 3.85
CA ARG A 254 -11.32 -19.48 3.32
C ARG A 254 -12.69 -19.70 3.95
N ILE A 255 -12.83 -19.36 5.23
CA ILE A 255 -14.05 -19.62 6.01
C ILE A 255 -15.16 -18.70 5.51
N ASP A 256 -14.83 -17.44 5.22
CA ASP A 256 -15.75 -16.44 4.66
C ASP A 256 -15.76 -16.48 3.13
N ARG A 257 -15.99 -17.68 2.54
CA ARG A 257 -16.11 -17.96 1.09
C ARG A 257 -16.43 -16.68 0.31
N ILE A 258 -15.40 -16.07 -0.31
CA ILE A 258 -15.38 -14.86 -1.20
C ILE A 258 -14.53 -13.66 -0.69
N ARG A 259 -14.08 -13.58 0.57
CA ARG A 259 -13.69 -12.25 1.14
C ARG A 259 -12.20 -12.01 1.45
N TYR A 260 -11.34 -12.02 0.43
CA TYR A 260 -10.01 -11.37 0.55
C TYR A 260 -10.12 -9.83 0.45
N ALA A 261 -11.19 -9.31 -0.18
CA ALA A 261 -11.29 -7.89 -0.56
C ALA A 261 -11.97 -6.96 0.47
N ASN A 262 -12.71 -7.51 1.45
CA ASN A 262 -13.62 -6.72 2.31
C ASN A 262 -13.25 -6.74 3.80
N ALA A 263 -12.07 -7.24 4.18
CA ALA A 263 -11.68 -7.43 5.58
C ALA A 263 -11.76 -6.14 6.42
N CYS A 264 -11.61 -4.95 5.81
CA CYS A 264 -11.74 -3.68 6.53
C CYS A 264 -13.19 -3.18 6.70
N GLN A 265 -14.13 -3.63 5.86
CA GLN A 265 -15.54 -3.23 5.87
C GLN A 265 -16.43 -4.23 6.64
N ASP A 266 -15.99 -5.48 6.79
CA ASP A 266 -16.81 -6.52 7.38
C ASP A 266 -16.83 -6.53 8.91
N LEU A 267 -18.03 -6.73 9.45
CA LEU A 267 -18.32 -6.87 10.89
C LEU A 267 -17.99 -8.26 11.44
N THR A 268 -17.55 -9.21 10.59
CA THR A 268 -17.53 -10.64 10.92
C THR A 268 -16.40 -11.07 11.86
N ARG A 269 -15.36 -10.25 12.05
CA ARG A 269 -14.31 -10.52 13.05
C ARG A 269 -13.94 -9.28 13.88
N PRO A 270 -14.13 -9.31 15.21
CA PRO A 270 -13.67 -8.24 16.09
C PRO A 270 -12.14 -8.17 16.07
N LEU A 271 -11.60 -7.04 15.61
CA LEU A 271 -10.17 -6.73 15.74
C LEU A 271 -9.97 -5.73 16.90
N PRO A 272 -9.23 -6.12 17.95
CA PRO A 272 -8.86 -5.23 19.04
C PRO A 272 -8.22 -3.91 18.54
N PRO A 273 -8.66 -2.74 19.03
CA PRO A 273 -8.15 -1.45 18.57
C PRO A 273 -6.64 -1.29 18.74
N TRP A 274 -6.06 -1.88 19.79
CA TRP A 274 -4.63 -1.82 20.04
C TRP A 274 -3.81 -2.53 18.95
N GLN A 275 -4.30 -3.65 18.40
CA GLN A 275 -3.60 -4.35 17.31
C GLN A 275 -3.59 -3.49 16.04
N VAL A 276 -4.74 -2.89 15.72
CA VAL A 276 -4.87 -1.96 14.59
C VAL A 276 -3.89 -0.80 14.75
N GLN A 277 -3.83 -0.18 15.94
CA GLN A 277 -2.91 0.93 16.18
C GLN A 277 -1.43 0.52 16.10
N THR A 278 -1.05 -0.63 16.67
CA THR A 278 0.31 -1.16 16.59
C THR A 278 0.76 -1.37 15.14
N LEU A 279 -0.06 -2.09 14.36
CA LEU A 279 0.26 -2.35 12.96
C LEU A 279 0.20 -1.08 12.10
N CYS A 280 -0.74 -0.16 12.35
CA CYS A 280 -0.78 1.13 11.65
C CYS A 280 0.41 2.03 12.00
N GLY A 281 0.95 1.94 13.22
CA GLY A 281 2.19 2.61 13.61
C GLY A 281 3.39 2.11 12.79
N ILE A 282 3.50 0.79 12.60
CA ILE A 282 4.52 0.19 11.72
C ILE A 282 4.32 0.64 10.28
N ALA A 283 3.09 0.53 9.76
CA ALA A 283 2.76 0.94 8.40
C ALA A 283 3.11 2.41 8.15
N ALA A 284 2.84 3.30 9.11
CA ALA A 284 3.22 4.71 9.03
C ALA A 284 4.75 4.88 8.94
N GLY A 285 5.53 4.22 9.81
CA GLY A 285 7.00 4.27 9.74
C GLY A 285 7.58 3.68 8.43
N GLN A 286 6.97 2.62 7.92
CA GLN A 286 7.33 2.06 6.62
C GLN A 286 6.97 3.00 5.48
N LEU A 287 5.80 3.66 5.53
CA LEU A 287 5.40 4.64 4.52
C LEU A 287 6.36 5.84 4.48
N VAL A 288 6.82 6.31 5.65
CA VAL A 288 7.91 7.29 5.70
C VAL A 288 9.12 6.75 4.94
N SER A 289 9.55 5.52 5.19
CA SER A 289 10.69 4.92 4.47
C SER A 289 10.45 4.83 2.95
N LEU A 290 9.25 4.41 2.54
CA LEU A 290 8.86 4.28 1.12
C LEU A 290 8.92 5.61 0.37
N VAL A 291 8.46 6.71 0.97
CA VAL A 291 8.52 8.04 0.35
C VAL A 291 9.97 8.48 0.05
N GLY A 292 10.94 8.01 0.83
CA GLY A 292 12.36 8.33 0.64
C GLY A 292 13.15 7.30 -0.15
N SER A 293 12.52 6.19 -0.55
CA SER A 293 13.19 5.06 -1.21
C SER A 293 12.63 4.85 -2.61
N THR A 294 13.52 4.53 -3.55
CA THR A 294 13.15 4.14 -4.91
C THR A 294 13.06 2.62 -5.10
N ALA A 295 13.38 1.85 -4.06
CA ALA A 295 13.42 0.39 -4.12
C ALA A 295 12.02 -0.24 -3.97
N LEU A 296 11.84 -1.37 -4.64
CA LEU A 296 10.70 -2.27 -4.41
C LEU A 296 10.71 -2.73 -2.95
N THR A 297 9.53 -2.77 -2.32
CA THR A 297 9.37 -3.28 -0.95
C THR A 297 8.23 -4.27 -0.89
N ALA A 298 8.48 -5.45 -0.35
CA ALA A 298 7.47 -6.46 -0.11
C ALA A 298 7.77 -7.15 1.23
N VAL A 299 6.98 -6.83 2.25
CA VAL A 299 7.21 -7.29 3.62
C VAL A 299 5.91 -7.56 4.34
N ILE A 300 5.92 -8.58 5.18
CA ILE A 300 4.83 -8.91 6.11
C ILE A 300 5.34 -8.68 7.53
N TRP A 301 4.61 -7.95 8.35
CA TRP A 301 4.87 -7.79 9.77
C TRP A 301 3.83 -8.61 10.53
N ARG A 302 4.27 -9.70 11.15
CA ARG A 302 3.42 -10.59 11.93
C ARG A 302 3.41 -10.19 13.39
N LEU A 303 2.24 -9.85 13.91
CA LEU A 303 2.01 -9.60 15.34
C LEU A 303 1.55 -10.90 16.02
N ASP A 304 2.26 -11.27 17.08
CA ASP A 304 1.77 -12.24 18.04
C ASP A 304 0.81 -11.53 19.01
N PRO A 305 -0.50 -11.83 19.01
CA PRO A 305 -1.47 -11.17 19.89
C PRO A 305 -1.21 -11.44 21.37
N ASP A 306 -0.58 -12.56 21.72
CA ASP A 306 -0.41 -12.98 23.11
C ASP A 306 0.83 -12.32 23.74
N SER A 307 1.94 -12.26 23.01
CA SER A 307 3.18 -11.64 23.49
C SER A 307 3.33 -10.16 23.11
N GLY A 308 2.60 -9.69 22.09
CA GLY A 308 2.83 -8.39 21.47
C GLY A 308 4.10 -8.33 20.61
N GLY A 309 4.81 -9.45 20.44
CA GLY A 309 6.00 -9.56 19.62
C GLY A 309 5.69 -9.36 18.14
N ILE A 310 6.62 -8.75 17.39
CA ILE A 310 6.43 -8.44 15.98
C ILE A 310 7.63 -8.93 15.18
N VAL A 311 7.37 -9.75 14.15
CA VAL A 311 8.41 -10.33 13.31
C VAL A 311 8.22 -9.87 11.87
N PRO A 312 9.21 -9.19 11.26
CA PRO A 312 9.20 -8.90 9.83
C PRO A 312 9.60 -10.14 9.03
N ILE A 313 8.86 -10.40 7.95
CA ILE A 313 9.08 -11.46 6.99
C ILE A 313 9.20 -10.80 5.61
N ALA A 314 10.43 -10.65 5.12
CA ALA A 314 10.70 -10.13 3.79
C ALA A 314 10.27 -11.14 2.72
N LEU A 315 9.59 -10.68 1.67
CA LEU A 315 9.15 -11.51 0.57
C LEU A 315 10.20 -11.50 -0.54
N PRO A 316 10.63 -12.67 -1.06
CA PRO A 316 11.59 -12.75 -2.16
C PRO A 316 10.88 -12.43 -3.49
N ILE A 317 10.88 -11.15 -3.88
CA ILE A 317 10.31 -10.71 -5.15
C ILE A 317 11.38 -10.75 -6.24
N SER A 318 11.13 -11.55 -7.27
CA SER A 318 11.94 -11.64 -8.47
C SER A 318 11.49 -10.62 -9.51
N PRO A 319 12.41 -10.10 -10.33
CA PRO A 319 12.06 -9.37 -11.55
C PRO A 319 11.15 -10.17 -12.46
N VAL A 320 10.42 -9.49 -13.35
CA VAL A 320 9.40 -10.09 -14.20
C VAL A 320 9.69 -9.80 -15.67
N HIS A 321 9.57 -10.84 -16.51
CA HIS A 321 9.55 -10.71 -17.96
C HIS A 321 8.11 -10.52 -18.41
N ARG A 322 7.81 -9.41 -19.09
CA ARG A 322 6.47 -9.07 -19.54
C ARG A 322 6.35 -9.15 -21.05
N HIS A 323 5.31 -9.81 -21.51
CA HIS A 323 4.89 -9.81 -22.91
C HIS A 323 3.45 -9.32 -23.00
N THR A 324 3.18 -8.37 -23.89
CA THR A 324 1.87 -7.72 -24.01
C THR A 324 1.40 -7.69 -25.46
N SER A 325 0.13 -8.02 -25.68
CA SER A 325 -0.64 -7.74 -26.89
C SER A 325 -1.82 -6.84 -26.56
N VAL A 326 -2.72 -6.59 -27.51
CA VAL A 326 -3.93 -5.79 -27.29
C VAL A 326 -4.84 -6.44 -26.24
N ASP A 327 -4.93 -7.77 -26.23
CA ASP A 327 -5.92 -8.51 -25.45
C ASP A 327 -5.30 -9.34 -24.29
N LEU A 328 -3.97 -9.46 -24.25
CA LEU A 328 -3.28 -10.35 -23.30
C LEU A 328 -1.98 -9.75 -22.78
N ARG A 329 -1.81 -9.72 -21.46
CA ARG A 329 -0.53 -9.48 -20.78
C ARG A 329 -0.10 -10.74 -20.04
N ILE A 330 1.12 -11.19 -20.31
CA ILE A 330 1.76 -12.29 -19.59
C ILE A 330 2.97 -11.74 -18.86
N ALA A 331 3.04 -12.04 -17.56
CA ALA A 331 4.15 -11.72 -16.69
C ALA A 331 4.73 -13.01 -16.15
N VAL A 332 6.02 -13.26 -16.41
CA VAL A 332 6.74 -14.44 -15.93
C VAL A 332 7.80 -14.01 -14.92
N SER A 333 7.69 -14.45 -13.67
CA SER A 333 8.71 -14.19 -12.66
C SER A 333 10.03 -14.86 -13.04
N LYS A 334 11.15 -14.17 -12.89
CA LYS A 334 12.48 -14.69 -13.20
C LYS A 334 12.82 -15.97 -12.44
N SER A 335 12.29 -16.13 -11.22
CA SER A 335 12.39 -17.36 -10.43
C SER A 335 11.84 -18.59 -11.16
N VAL A 336 10.83 -18.43 -12.03
CA VAL A 336 10.30 -19.50 -12.89
C VAL A 336 11.37 -19.97 -13.88
N LEU A 337 12.02 -19.02 -14.56
CA LEU A 337 13.08 -19.32 -15.52
C LEU A 337 14.28 -20.00 -14.85
N THR A 338 14.69 -19.49 -13.68
CA THR A 338 15.75 -20.11 -12.87
C THR A 338 15.38 -21.53 -12.48
N MET A 339 14.17 -21.76 -11.96
CA MET A 339 13.70 -23.10 -11.57
C MET A 339 13.66 -24.07 -12.75
N MET A 340 13.17 -23.63 -13.92
CA MET A 340 13.15 -24.44 -15.14
C MET A 340 14.56 -24.79 -15.63
N ALA A 341 15.49 -23.83 -15.57
CA ALA A 341 16.89 -24.04 -15.95
C ALA A 341 17.60 -25.02 -15.00
N ASP A 342 17.38 -24.90 -13.68
CA ASP A 342 17.96 -25.78 -12.67
C ASP A 342 17.44 -27.22 -12.83
N LEU A 343 16.13 -27.39 -13.02
CA LEU A 343 15.52 -28.71 -13.26
C LEU A 343 16.00 -29.34 -14.57
N ARG A 344 16.11 -28.54 -15.64
CA ARG A 344 16.69 -28.99 -16.92
C ARG A 344 18.13 -29.47 -16.72
N ALA A 345 18.96 -28.69 -16.04
CA ALA A 345 20.35 -29.04 -15.79
C ALA A 345 20.48 -30.34 -14.98
N ALA A 346 19.61 -30.54 -13.98
CA ALA A 346 19.58 -31.75 -13.17
C ALA A 346 19.10 -33.00 -13.94
N ALA A 347 18.25 -32.85 -14.96
CA ALA A 347 17.72 -33.95 -15.75
C ALA A 347 18.54 -34.30 -17.00
N ALA A 348 19.51 -33.45 -17.38
CA ALA A 348 20.33 -33.64 -18.56
C ALA A 348 21.00 -35.05 -18.58
N PRO A 349 21.04 -35.74 -19.73
CA PRO A 349 20.68 -35.28 -21.07
C PRO A 349 19.20 -35.44 -21.44
N ASN A 350 18.34 -35.88 -20.51
CA ASN A 350 16.94 -36.12 -20.79
C ASN A 350 16.13 -34.82 -20.78
N GLU A 351 15.06 -34.80 -21.57
CA GLU A 351 14.01 -33.79 -21.41
C GLU A 351 13.25 -34.02 -20.10
N THR A 352 12.92 -32.91 -19.44
CA THR A 352 12.09 -32.86 -18.24
C THR A 352 11.03 -31.79 -18.40
N GLY A 353 10.15 -31.65 -17.42
CA GLY A 353 9.10 -30.63 -17.46
C GLY A 353 8.17 -30.74 -16.27
N GLY A 354 7.00 -30.12 -16.38
CA GLY A 354 6.01 -30.11 -15.34
C GLY A 354 4.94 -29.08 -15.62
N VAL A 355 4.28 -28.61 -14.57
CA VAL A 355 3.22 -27.60 -14.68
C VAL A 355 3.68 -26.22 -14.25
N LEU A 356 2.98 -25.22 -14.76
CA LEU A 356 3.11 -23.83 -14.39
C LEU A 356 1.98 -23.43 -13.44
N VAL A 357 2.32 -22.63 -12.43
CA VAL A 357 1.39 -22.11 -11.42
C VAL A 357 1.44 -20.59 -11.41
N GLY A 358 0.27 -19.97 -11.33
CA GLY A 358 0.11 -18.54 -11.51
C GLY A 358 -1.22 -17.98 -11.00
N THR A 359 -1.39 -16.67 -11.19
CA THR A 359 -2.68 -15.97 -11.06
C THR A 359 -3.12 -15.50 -12.43
N PHE A 360 -4.42 -15.30 -12.62
CA PHE A 360 -4.95 -14.70 -13.84
C PHE A 360 -6.22 -13.88 -13.57
N ASP A 361 -6.46 -12.89 -14.43
CA ASP A 361 -7.64 -12.03 -14.40
C ASP A 361 -8.30 -12.05 -15.79
N ILE A 362 -9.50 -12.64 -15.85
CA ILE A 362 -10.26 -12.85 -17.09
C ILE A 362 -10.65 -11.53 -17.74
N ILE A 363 -11.05 -10.54 -16.93
CA ILE A 363 -11.56 -9.25 -17.44
C ILE A 363 -10.40 -8.43 -18.02
N ARG A 364 -9.22 -8.51 -17.39
CA ARG A 364 -8.02 -7.76 -17.79
C ARG A 364 -7.15 -8.47 -18.80
N GLY A 365 -7.46 -9.72 -19.16
CA GLY A 365 -6.58 -10.54 -19.99
C GLY A 365 -5.15 -10.61 -19.40
N THR A 366 -5.01 -10.78 -18.10
CA THR A 366 -3.69 -10.83 -17.44
C THR A 366 -3.40 -12.23 -16.92
N VAL A 367 -2.17 -12.72 -17.13
CA VAL A 367 -1.65 -13.98 -16.57
C VAL A 367 -0.29 -13.73 -15.92
N ASN A 368 -0.17 -14.01 -14.62
CA ASN A 368 1.09 -13.96 -13.88
C ASN A 368 1.57 -15.39 -13.58
N ILE A 369 2.67 -15.81 -14.18
CA ILE A 369 3.30 -17.12 -13.96
C ILE A 369 4.40 -16.96 -12.92
N VAL A 370 4.25 -17.62 -11.77
CA VAL A 370 5.13 -17.41 -10.59
C VAL A 370 5.88 -18.66 -10.17
N ALA A 371 5.47 -19.86 -10.57
CA ALA A 371 6.21 -21.08 -10.29
C ALA A 371 6.17 -22.10 -11.44
N ALA A 372 7.28 -22.81 -11.62
CA ALA A 372 7.39 -24.04 -12.40
C ALA A 372 7.62 -25.22 -11.44
N LEU A 373 6.78 -26.24 -11.53
CA LEU A 373 6.90 -27.44 -10.70
C LEU A 373 7.72 -28.53 -11.41
N PRO A 374 8.42 -29.39 -10.67
CA PRO A 374 9.17 -30.51 -11.25
C PRO A 374 8.25 -31.57 -11.87
N ALA A 375 8.86 -32.46 -12.65
CA ALA A 375 8.16 -33.57 -13.27
C ALA A 375 7.51 -34.46 -12.22
N PRO A 376 6.21 -34.81 -12.38
CA PRO A 376 5.57 -35.80 -11.53
C PRO A 376 6.34 -37.13 -11.53
N PRO A 377 6.36 -37.89 -10.42
CA PRO A 377 7.20 -39.09 -10.29
C PRO A 377 6.91 -40.21 -11.31
N ASP A 378 5.72 -40.21 -11.90
CA ASP A 378 5.29 -41.15 -12.95
C ASP A 378 5.55 -40.64 -14.38
N SER A 379 6.26 -39.52 -14.54
CA SER A 379 6.63 -38.98 -15.85
C SER A 379 7.69 -39.84 -16.52
N ARG A 380 7.67 -39.87 -17.86
CA ARG A 380 8.70 -40.53 -18.68
C ARG A 380 9.60 -39.47 -19.30
N GLN A 381 10.90 -39.61 -19.10
CA GLN A 381 11.92 -38.64 -19.51
C GLN A 381 12.94 -39.36 -20.38
N ALA A 382 13.25 -38.80 -21.54
CA ALA A 382 14.24 -39.30 -22.49
C ALA A 382 14.90 -38.15 -23.24
N PRO A 383 16.02 -38.35 -23.95
CA PRO A 383 16.73 -37.27 -24.65
C PRO A 383 15.98 -36.63 -25.82
N THR A 384 14.82 -37.16 -26.21
CA THR A 384 14.05 -36.67 -27.38
C THR A 384 12.56 -36.61 -27.12
N TYR A 385 12.13 -36.89 -25.89
CA TYR A 385 10.72 -36.77 -25.52
C TYR A 385 10.56 -36.66 -24.00
N PHE A 386 9.49 -35.97 -23.61
CA PHE A 386 8.96 -35.93 -22.27
C PHE A 386 7.47 -36.24 -22.28
N VAL A 387 7.04 -37.19 -21.44
CA VAL A 387 5.61 -37.46 -21.18
C VAL A 387 5.32 -37.16 -19.72
N ARG A 388 4.56 -36.08 -19.47
CA ARG A 388 4.20 -35.66 -18.12
C ARG A 388 3.23 -36.66 -17.47
N GLY A 389 3.65 -37.22 -16.34
CA GLY A 389 2.80 -38.01 -15.45
C GLY A 389 1.81 -37.13 -14.68
N ALA A 390 0.94 -37.72 -13.86
CA ALA A 390 -0.07 -36.96 -13.09
C ALA A 390 -0.06 -37.28 -11.59
N ARG A 391 0.81 -38.19 -11.14
CA ARG A 391 0.85 -38.65 -9.75
C ARG A 391 1.10 -37.47 -8.81
N ASN A 392 0.22 -37.32 -7.83
CA ASN A 392 0.24 -36.28 -6.78
C ASN A 392 0.07 -34.83 -7.26
N LEU A 393 -0.05 -34.60 -8.57
CA LEU A 393 -0.11 -33.25 -9.12
C LEU A 393 -1.35 -32.47 -8.64
N ARG A 394 -2.53 -33.11 -8.70
CA ARG A 394 -3.79 -32.50 -8.26
C ARG A 394 -3.76 -32.08 -6.79
N PRO A 395 -3.38 -32.96 -5.82
CA PRO A 395 -3.22 -32.56 -4.43
C PRO A 395 -2.24 -31.39 -4.20
N ILE A 396 -1.15 -31.32 -4.98
CA ILE A 396 -0.19 -30.22 -4.88
C ILE A 396 -0.84 -28.90 -5.30
N ILE A 397 -1.49 -28.87 -6.46
CA ILE A 397 -2.15 -27.66 -6.98
C ILE A 397 -3.33 -27.24 -6.09
N GLU A 398 -4.17 -28.18 -5.67
CA GLU A 398 -5.26 -27.92 -4.72
C GLU A 398 -4.72 -27.42 -3.38
N GLY A 399 -3.58 -27.93 -2.91
CA GLY A 399 -2.91 -27.46 -1.71
C GLY A 399 -2.38 -26.03 -1.83
N MET A 400 -1.79 -25.66 -2.97
CA MET A 400 -1.33 -24.29 -3.23
C MET A 400 -2.53 -23.32 -3.36
N ALA A 401 -3.57 -23.71 -4.10
CA ALA A 401 -4.80 -22.93 -4.19
C ALA A 401 -5.42 -22.73 -2.81
N ALA A 402 -5.51 -23.79 -2.01
CA ALA A 402 -6.03 -23.72 -0.66
C ALA A 402 -5.24 -22.70 0.18
N LYS A 403 -3.91 -22.84 0.30
CA LYS A 403 -3.05 -21.93 1.08
C LYS A 403 -3.11 -20.47 0.66
N THR A 404 -3.60 -20.20 -0.55
CA THR A 404 -3.71 -18.85 -1.13
C THR A 404 -5.14 -18.36 -1.24
N ALA A 405 -6.08 -18.96 -0.50
CA ALA A 405 -7.51 -18.62 -0.57
C ALA A 405 -8.08 -18.69 -2.00
N GLY A 406 -7.58 -19.63 -2.80
CA GLY A 406 -8.00 -19.88 -4.17
C GLY A 406 -7.38 -18.94 -5.20
N ARG A 407 -6.24 -18.31 -4.91
CA ARG A 407 -5.61 -17.33 -5.82
C ARG A 407 -4.59 -17.94 -6.79
N LEU A 408 -3.87 -18.97 -6.36
CA LEU A 408 -2.97 -19.70 -7.26
C LEU A 408 -3.69 -20.83 -7.98
N HIS A 409 -3.44 -20.91 -9.28
CA HIS A 409 -4.03 -21.90 -10.17
C HIS A 409 -2.97 -22.54 -11.06
N TYR A 410 -3.31 -23.70 -11.60
CA TYR A 410 -2.63 -24.21 -12.79
C TYR A 410 -2.85 -23.23 -13.95
N VAL A 411 -1.78 -22.86 -14.64
CA VAL A 411 -1.83 -21.91 -15.78
C VAL A 411 -1.13 -22.44 -17.03
N GLY A 412 -0.70 -23.70 -17.04
CA GLY A 412 -0.09 -24.31 -18.21
C GLY A 412 0.94 -25.38 -17.92
N GLU A 413 1.68 -25.74 -18.96
CA GLU A 413 2.70 -26.78 -18.97
C GLU A 413 4.05 -26.16 -19.34
N TRP A 414 5.12 -26.78 -18.86
CA TRP A 414 6.45 -26.49 -19.36
C TRP A 414 7.24 -27.78 -19.57
N HIS A 415 8.21 -27.72 -20.47
CA HIS A 415 9.21 -28.76 -20.63
C HIS A 415 10.54 -28.17 -21.10
N SER A 416 11.60 -28.96 -21.08
CA SER A 416 12.92 -28.58 -21.53
C SER A 416 13.27 -29.26 -22.84
N HIS A 417 13.99 -28.56 -23.71
CA HIS A 417 14.68 -29.19 -24.82
C HIS A 417 16.15 -29.53 -24.46
N PRO A 418 16.73 -30.58 -25.06
CA PRO A 418 18.09 -31.03 -24.79
C PRO A 418 19.16 -29.97 -25.11
N VAL A 419 20.41 -30.25 -24.75
CA VAL A 419 21.54 -29.38 -25.07
C VAL A 419 21.66 -29.23 -26.60
N HIS A 420 21.94 -28.01 -27.07
CA HIS A 420 22.02 -27.64 -28.49
C HIS A 420 20.70 -27.64 -29.29
N ALA A 421 19.58 -28.00 -28.69
CA ALA A 421 18.27 -27.84 -29.31
C ALA A 421 17.71 -26.41 -29.09
N ALA A 422 17.04 -25.87 -30.11
CA ALA A 422 16.36 -24.58 -29.99
C ALA A 422 15.12 -24.71 -29.10
N ALA A 423 14.81 -23.66 -28.32
CA ALA A 423 13.58 -23.55 -27.57
C ALA A 423 12.44 -23.15 -28.52
N ARG A 424 12.00 -24.06 -29.39
CA ARG A 424 10.89 -23.84 -30.32
C ARG A 424 10.03 -25.07 -30.39
N PRO A 425 8.70 -24.93 -30.52
CA PRO A 425 7.80 -26.08 -30.53
C PRO A 425 8.10 -27.02 -31.69
N SER A 426 8.20 -28.30 -31.38
CA SER A 426 8.17 -29.40 -32.33
C SER A 426 6.74 -29.67 -32.82
N ARG A 427 6.57 -30.62 -33.76
CA ARG A 427 5.23 -31.05 -34.19
C ARG A 427 4.41 -31.70 -33.07
N ASP A 428 5.09 -32.38 -32.14
CA ASP A 428 4.43 -33.01 -31.00
C ASP A 428 3.97 -31.93 -30.00
N ASP A 429 4.77 -30.88 -29.80
CA ASP A 429 4.39 -29.73 -28.96
C ASP A 429 3.18 -28.98 -29.52
N GLU A 430 3.13 -28.79 -30.84
CA GLU A 430 1.95 -28.21 -31.49
C GLU A 430 0.69 -29.08 -31.26
N THR A 431 0.86 -30.40 -31.21
CA THR A 431 -0.23 -31.34 -30.91
C THR A 431 -0.66 -31.25 -29.45
N VAL A 432 0.27 -31.11 -28.50
CA VAL A 432 -0.01 -30.88 -27.08
C VAL A 432 -0.70 -29.54 -26.88
N PHE A 433 -0.26 -28.48 -27.56
CA PHE A 433 -0.87 -27.17 -27.45
C PHE A 433 -2.32 -27.18 -27.95
N ALA A 434 -2.57 -27.84 -29.09
CA ALA A 434 -3.92 -28.05 -29.60
C ALA A 434 -4.79 -28.89 -28.65
N TYR A 435 -4.20 -29.87 -27.94
CA TYR A 435 -4.90 -30.63 -26.92
C TYR A 435 -5.29 -29.74 -25.73
N LEU A 436 -4.38 -28.90 -25.22
CA LEU A 436 -4.67 -27.96 -24.13
C LEU A 436 -5.79 -27.00 -24.51
N SER A 437 -5.73 -26.40 -25.70
CA SER A 437 -6.78 -25.55 -26.25
C SER A 437 -8.15 -26.22 -26.19
N ARG A 438 -8.30 -27.42 -26.77
CA ARG A 438 -9.58 -28.13 -26.81
C ARG A 438 -10.18 -28.43 -25.44
N HIS A 439 -9.36 -28.61 -24.40
CA HIS A 439 -9.83 -29.00 -23.07
C HIS A 439 -9.97 -27.83 -22.09
N LEU A 440 -9.15 -26.78 -22.24
CA LEU A 440 -9.12 -25.64 -21.32
C LEU A 440 -9.91 -24.44 -21.82
N ASP A 441 -10.05 -24.26 -23.14
CA ASP A 441 -10.89 -23.19 -23.71
C ASP A 441 -12.34 -23.21 -23.17
N PRO A 442 -13.03 -24.37 -23.02
CA PRO A 442 -14.37 -24.42 -22.45
C PRO A 442 -14.47 -24.01 -20.97
N THR A 443 -13.34 -23.85 -20.28
CA THR A 443 -13.28 -23.57 -18.84
C THR A 443 -12.87 -22.14 -18.52
N ASP A 444 -12.63 -21.30 -19.55
CA ASP A 444 -12.14 -19.92 -19.42
C ASP A 444 -10.82 -19.79 -18.63
N VAL A 445 -10.03 -20.85 -18.55
CA VAL A 445 -8.70 -20.86 -17.92
C VAL A 445 -7.63 -20.62 -18.98
N PRO A 446 -6.70 -19.67 -18.78
CA PRO A 446 -5.58 -19.48 -19.70
C PRO A 446 -4.62 -20.66 -19.61
N TYR A 447 -3.97 -20.98 -20.73
CA TYR A 447 -2.98 -22.05 -20.77
C TYR A 447 -1.71 -21.60 -21.49
N ALA A 448 -0.61 -21.72 -20.76
CA ALA A 448 0.73 -21.49 -21.22
C ALA A 448 1.41 -22.80 -21.63
N MET A 449 2.27 -22.71 -22.64
CA MET A 449 3.30 -23.68 -22.94
C MET A 449 4.63 -22.96 -22.92
N MET A 450 5.54 -23.41 -22.06
CA MET A 450 6.91 -22.88 -21.99
C MET A 450 7.94 -23.96 -22.32
N ILE A 451 8.91 -23.63 -23.17
CA ILE A 451 9.97 -24.53 -23.61
C ILE A 451 11.31 -23.95 -23.14
N CYS A 452 11.93 -24.61 -22.16
CA CYS A 452 13.22 -24.25 -21.60
C CYS A 452 14.36 -24.80 -22.48
N GLY A 453 15.04 -23.93 -23.23
CA GLY A 453 16.26 -24.26 -23.95
C GLY A 453 17.51 -24.03 -23.12
N GLU A 454 18.67 -24.05 -23.78
CA GLU A 454 19.95 -23.77 -23.12
C GLU A 454 20.12 -22.28 -22.79
N ARG A 455 19.76 -21.40 -23.74
CA ARG A 455 20.03 -19.95 -23.65
C ARG A 455 18.79 -19.09 -23.49
N GLU A 456 17.63 -19.65 -23.79
CA GLU A 456 16.36 -18.94 -23.82
C GLU A 456 15.23 -19.89 -23.45
N THR A 457 14.14 -19.29 -22.97
CA THR A 457 12.85 -19.96 -22.80
C THR A 457 11.87 -19.34 -23.77
N TRP A 458 11.26 -20.16 -24.61
CA TRP A 458 10.13 -19.75 -25.44
C TRP A 458 8.83 -19.96 -24.69
N LEU A 459 7.84 -19.11 -24.94
CA LEU A 459 6.51 -19.23 -24.40
C LEU A 459 5.44 -18.99 -25.48
N ARG A 460 4.32 -19.69 -25.31
CA ARG A 460 3.06 -19.36 -25.96
C ARG A 460 1.97 -19.46 -24.91
N VAL A 461 1.13 -18.45 -24.83
CA VAL A 461 -0.08 -18.48 -24.00
C VAL A 461 -1.26 -18.21 -24.90
N ALA A 462 -2.33 -18.98 -24.70
CA ALA A 462 -3.60 -18.70 -25.32
C ALA A 462 -4.73 -18.67 -24.29
N TRP A 463 -5.78 -17.92 -24.64
CA TRP A 463 -6.98 -17.78 -23.84
C TRP A 463 -8.19 -17.65 -24.76
N GLN A 464 -9.25 -18.40 -24.46
CA GLN A 464 -10.54 -18.38 -25.18
C GLN A 464 -10.40 -18.72 -26.68
N GLY A 465 -9.42 -19.54 -27.05
CA GLY A 465 -9.20 -20.06 -28.40
C GLY A 465 -8.96 -19.01 -29.50
N ARG A 466 -8.89 -17.72 -29.16
CA ARG A 466 -8.83 -16.60 -30.13
C ARG A 466 -7.71 -15.61 -29.85
N VAL A 467 -7.25 -15.55 -28.60
CA VAL A 467 -6.17 -14.66 -28.18
C VAL A 467 -4.96 -15.51 -27.89
N SER A 468 -3.87 -15.30 -28.63
CA SER A 468 -2.59 -15.96 -28.38
C SER A 468 -1.47 -14.94 -28.39
N LEU A 469 -0.51 -15.13 -27.48
CA LEU A 469 0.73 -14.38 -27.46
C LEU A 469 1.90 -15.35 -27.42
N GLU A 470 2.92 -15.07 -28.23
CA GLU A 470 4.19 -15.78 -28.22
C GLU A 470 5.33 -14.85 -27.84
N GLY A 471 6.36 -15.40 -27.21
CA GLY A 471 7.53 -14.65 -26.79
C GLY A 471 8.73 -15.53 -26.48
N THR A 472 9.89 -14.91 -26.43
CA THR A 472 11.14 -15.54 -26.00
C THR A 472 11.77 -14.72 -24.89
N MET A 473 12.30 -15.39 -23.87
CA MET A 473 12.98 -14.78 -22.74
C MET A 473 14.40 -15.33 -22.65
N SER A 474 15.40 -14.44 -22.72
CA SER A 474 16.80 -14.85 -22.59
C SER A 474 17.14 -15.26 -21.16
N HIS A 475 17.98 -16.30 -21.01
CA HIS A 475 18.52 -16.72 -19.71
C HIS A 475 19.69 -15.85 -19.26
N THR A 476 20.35 -15.14 -20.17
CA THR A 476 21.40 -14.18 -19.82
C THR A 476 20.76 -12.85 -19.43
N ASN A 477 21.20 -12.29 -18.29
CA ASN A 477 20.78 -10.97 -17.85
C ASN A 477 21.14 -9.93 -18.92
N GLU A 478 20.18 -9.46 -19.69
CA GLU A 478 20.27 -8.10 -20.22
C GLU A 478 20.03 -7.16 -19.03
N GLN A 479 21.09 -6.44 -18.66
CA GLN A 479 21.12 -5.44 -17.59
C GLN A 479 20.38 -4.17 -18.00
#